data_AF-R6DSP3-F1
#
_entry.id   AF-R6DSP3-F1
#
_cell.length_a   1.000
_cell.length_b   1.000
_cell.length_c   1.000
_cell.angle_alpha   90.00
_cell.angle_beta   90.00
_cell.angle_gamma   90.00
#
_symmetry.space_group_name_H-M   'P 1'
#
loop_
_entity.id
_entity.type
_entity.pdbx_description
1 polymer ?
#
loop_
_entity_poly.entity_id
_entity_poly.type
_entity_poly.pdbx_seq_one_letter_code
_entity_poly.pdbx_strand_id
1 'polypeptide(L)'
;MKDRMTVNVLGTEYTIEKRKTEEDTNLQEADGYIDTSVKLIVIEDMQTEPNSKLDLEGYTRQVIRHEIVHAFLFESGMDSSTYICREGWAKNEEMVDWFAIQFPKILEVFKVADAL
;
A
#
# COMPACT_ATOMS: atom_id res chain seq x y z
N MET A 1 -12.62 9.99 1.34
CA MET A 1 -11.29 10.53 1.71
C MET A 1 -11.15 11.89 1.03
N LYS A 2 -10.42 12.86 1.60
CA LYS A 2 -9.96 14.00 0.78
C LYS A 2 -9.13 13.44 -0.38
N ASP A 3 -9.19 14.07 -1.55
CA ASP A 3 -8.46 13.64 -2.77
C ASP A 3 -6.95 13.51 -2.54
N ARG A 4 -6.45 14.10 -1.45
CA ARG A 4 -5.07 14.06 -0.99
C ARG A 4 -4.99 14.05 0.54
N MET A 5 -4.07 13.27 1.09
CA MET A 5 -3.69 13.28 2.51
C MET A 5 -2.19 13.05 2.69
N THR A 6 -1.67 13.27 3.90
CA THR A 6 -0.29 12.96 4.26
C THR A 6 -0.23 11.95 5.40
N VAL A 7 0.78 11.07 5.35
CA VAL A 7 1.08 10.10 6.41
C VAL A 7 2.58 10.14 6.71
N ASN A 8 2.95 9.89 7.96
CA ASN A 8 4.34 9.77 8.36
C ASN A 8 4.75 8.29 8.39
N VAL A 9 5.77 7.93 7.61
CA VAL A 9 6.35 6.59 7.55
C VAL A 9 7.77 6.66 8.08
N LEU A 10 7.99 6.16 9.29
CA LEU A 10 9.30 6.13 9.96
C LEU A 10 10.04 7.49 10.03
N GLY A 11 9.29 8.59 10.16
CA GLY A 11 9.85 9.95 10.19
C GLY A 11 9.77 10.68 8.84
N THR A 12 9.47 9.99 7.75
CA THR A 12 9.37 10.55 6.40
C THR A 12 7.91 10.84 6.04
N GLU A 13 7.60 12.06 5.56
CA GLU A 13 6.24 12.40 5.10
C GLU A 13 5.99 11.88 3.69
N TYR A 14 4.93 11.09 3.54
CA TYR A 14 4.40 10.63 2.25
C TYR A 14 3.06 11.30 1.95
N THR A 15 2.88 11.74 0.71
CA THR A 15 1.57 12.15 0.18
C THR A 15 0.85 10.92 -0.36
N ILE A 16 -0.41 10.72 0.03
CA ILE A 16 -1.31 9.75 -0.59
C ILE A 16 -2.37 10.54 -1.36
N GLU A 17 -2.54 10.24 -2.64
CA GLU A 17 -3.60 10.84 -3.45
C GLU A 17 -4.26 9.82 -4.37
N LYS A 18 -5.47 10.16 -4.81
CA LYS A 18 -6.21 9.37 -5.79
C LYS A 18 -6.08 9.99 -7.17
N ARG A 19 -5.87 9.15 -8.18
CA ARG A 19 -5.84 9.57 -9.58
C ARG A 19 -6.65 8.60 -10.41
N LYS A 20 -7.20 9.10 -11.52
CA LYS A 20 -7.82 8.22 -12.51
C LYS A 20 -6.77 7.64 -13.43
N THR A 21 -7.01 6.45 -13.94
CA THR A 21 -6.13 5.76 -14.89
C THR A 21 -5.94 6.53 -16.21
N GLU A 22 -6.89 7.39 -16.57
CA GLU A 22 -6.79 8.31 -17.72
C GLU A 22 -5.82 9.48 -17.51
N GLU A 23 -5.51 9.82 -16.25
CA GLU A 23 -4.65 10.94 -15.85
C GLU A 23 -3.23 10.49 -15.47
N ASP A 24 -3.04 9.19 -15.18
CA ASP A 24 -1.78 8.61 -14.76
C ASP A 24 -1.54 7.23 -15.40
N THR A 25 -0.62 7.17 -16.37
CA THR A 25 -0.32 5.95 -17.12
C THR A 25 0.25 4.82 -16.26
N ASN A 26 0.81 5.12 -15.09
CA ASN A 26 1.33 4.09 -14.18
C ASN A 26 0.22 3.21 -13.58
N LEU A 27 -1.03 3.68 -13.60
CA LEU A 27 -2.19 2.94 -13.12
C LEU A 27 -2.80 2.00 -14.17
N GLN A 28 -2.29 1.96 -15.41
CA GLN A 28 -2.85 1.11 -16.46
C GLN A 28 -2.74 -0.39 -16.15
N GLU A 29 -1.75 -0.77 -15.36
CA GLU A 29 -1.49 -2.17 -14.98
C GLU A 29 -1.46 -2.37 -13.45
N ALA A 30 -1.87 -1.36 -12.68
CA ALA A 30 -1.81 -1.39 -11.21
C ALA A 30 -2.93 -0.58 -10.56
N ASP A 31 -3.44 -1.09 -9.45
CA ASP A 31 -4.48 -0.44 -8.64
C ASP A 31 -3.94 0.68 -7.73
N GLY A 32 -2.61 0.77 -7.62
CA GLY A 32 -1.86 1.74 -6.84
C GLY A 32 -0.36 1.57 -7.08
N TYR A 33 0.41 2.58 -6.71
CA TYR A 33 1.87 2.51 -6.72
C TYR A 33 2.49 3.49 -5.74
N ILE A 34 3.77 3.28 -5.47
CA ILE A 34 4.62 4.19 -4.68
C ILE A 34 5.79 4.71 -5.50
N ASP A 35 6.03 6.02 -5.43
CA ASP A 35 7.27 6.66 -5.87
C ASP A 35 8.04 7.16 -4.65
N THR A 36 9.03 6.37 -4.25
CA THR A 36 9.87 6.64 -3.08
C THR A 36 10.84 7.79 -3.28
N SER A 37 11.07 8.25 -4.51
CA SER A 37 11.95 9.37 -4.82
C SER A 37 11.32 10.72 -4.49
N VAL A 38 9.99 10.83 -4.63
CA VAL A 38 9.20 12.03 -4.34
C VAL A 38 8.24 11.85 -3.15
N LYS A 39 8.29 10.69 -2.48
CA LYS A 39 7.46 10.35 -1.32
C LYS A 39 5.97 10.45 -1.63
N LEU A 40 5.58 9.83 -2.74
CA LEU A 40 4.22 9.82 -3.26
C LEU A 40 3.68 8.39 -3.28
N ILE A 41 2.45 8.23 -2.83
CA ILE A 41 1.64 7.03 -3.02
C ILE A 41 0.42 7.46 -3.83
N VAL A 42 0.19 6.78 -4.95
CA VAL A 42 -0.97 7.00 -5.81
C VAL A 42 -1.85 5.77 -5.74
N ILE A 43 -3.14 6.00 -5.61
CA ILE A 43 -4.16 4.95 -5.61
C ILE A 43 -5.13 5.23 -6.75
N GLU A 44 -5.53 4.20 -7.47
CA GLU A 44 -6.55 4.37 -8.50
C GLU A 44 -7.87 4.85 -7.87
N ASP A 45 -8.49 5.86 -8.50
CA ASP A 45 -9.86 6.26 -8.20
C ASP A 45 -10.86 5.29 -8.84
N MET A 46 -10.87 4.06 -8.34
CA MET A 46 -11.64 2.92 -8.86
C MET A 46 -13.12 3.26 -9.00
N GLN A 47 -13.63 3.08 -10.21
CA GLN A 47 -15.06 3.17 -10.50
C GLN A 47 -15.65 1.76 -10.65
N THR A 48 -16.96 1.64 -10.43
CA THR A 48 -17.63 0.35 -10.64
C THR A 48 -17.79 0.07 -12.13
N GLU A 49 -17.19 -1.03 -12.58
CA GLU A 49 -17.26 -1.53 -13.95
C GLU A 49 -17.76 -2.99 -13.98
N PRO A 50 -18.13 -3.52 -15.16
CA PRO A 50 -18.42 -4.94 -15.29
C PRO A 50 -17.24 -5.80 -14.80
N ASN A 51 -17.52 -6.75 -13.90
CA ASN A 51 -16.54 -7.62 -13.24
C ASN A 51 -15.66 -6.95 -12.16
N SER A 52 -15.90 -5.69 -11.80
CA SER A 52 -15.30 -5.11 -10.60
C SER A 52 -15.69 -5.90 -9.35
N LYS A 53 -14.83 -5.84 -8.33
CA LYS A 53 -15.19 -6.31 -6.99
C LYS A 53 -16.41 -5.52 -6.49
N LEU A 54 -17.32 -6.19 -5.79
CA LEU A 54 -18.52 -5.54 -5.24
C LEU A 54 -18.18 -4.55 -4.12
N ASP A 55 -17.18 -4.87 -3.29
CA ASP A 55 -16.67 -3.99 -2.24
C ASP A 55 -15.39 -3.28 -2.70
N LEU A 56 -15.55 -2.31 -3.60
CA LEU A 56 -14.42 -1.47 -4.04
C LEU A 56 -13.84 -0.65 -2.90
N GLU A 57 -14.66 -0.19 -1.96
CA GLU A 57 -14.16 0.62 -0.85
C GLU A 57 -13.22 -0.20 0.07
N GLY A 58 -13.61 -1.44 0.39
CA GLY A 58 -12.77 -2.39 1.10
C GLY A 58 -11.49 -2.73 0.35
N TYR A 59 -11.60 -2.89 -0.96
CA TYR A 59 -10.46 -3.15 -1.82
C TYR A 59 -9.49 -1.96 -1.89
N THR A 60 -9.97 -0.74 -2.12
CA THR A 60 -9.15 0.49 -2.09
C THR A 60 -8.42 0.64 -0.76
N ARG A 61 -9.09 0.35 0.38
CA ARG A 61 -8.42 0.38 1.69
C ARG A 61 -7.29 -0.67 1.77
N GLN A 62 -7.45 -1.83 1.16
CA GLN A 62 -6.38 -2.85 1.08
C GLN A 62 -5.21 -2.34 0.25
N VAL A 63 -5.45 -1.78 -0.93
CA VAL A 63 -4.40 -1.23 -1.80
C VAL A 63 -3.63 -0.11 -1.08
N ILE A 64 -4.32 0.80 -0.38
CA ILE A 64 -3.65 1.82 0.44
C ILE A 64 -2.70 1.20 1.46
N ARG A 65 -3.11 0.13 2.15
CA ARG A 65 -2.23 -0.55 3.12
C ARG A 65 -1.05 -1.22 2.42
N HIS A 66 -1.28 -1.82 1.25
CA HIS A 66 -0.23 -2.42 0.42
C HIS A 66 0.87 -1.41 0.09
N GLU A 67 0.51 -0.24 -0.47
CA GLU A 67 1.49 0.80 -0.81
C GLU A 67 2.19 1.39 0.43
N ILE A 68 1.47 1.53 1.55
CA ILE A 68 2.08 1.97 2.82
C ILE A 68 3.12 0.95 3.30
N VAL A 69 2.87 -0.36 3.15
CA VAL A 69 3.84 -1.40 3.54
C VAL A 69 5.10 -1.31 2.69
N HIS A 70 4.97 -1.09 1.37
CA HIS A 70 6.12 -0.79 0.51
C HIS A 70 6.90 0.43 1.02
N ALA A 71 6.21 1.50 1.44
CA ALA A 71 6.86 2.67 2.04
C ALA A 71 7.66 2.31 3.30
N PHE A 72 7.08 1.51 4.21
CA PHE A 72 7.77 1.06 5.43
C PHE A 72 9.01 0.22 5.10
N LEU A 73 8.91 -0.69 4.12
CA LEU A 73 10.03 -1.55 3.70
C LEU A 73 11.15 -0.73 3.06
N PHE A 74 10.82 0.29 2.28
CA PHE A 74 11.78 1.21 1.69
C PHE A 74 12.49 2.07 2.74
N GLU A 75 11.74 2.77 3.59
CA GLU A 75 12.32 3.65 4.63
C GLU A 75 13.12 2.87 5.68
N SER A 76 12.83 1.58 5.85
CA SER A 76 13.64 0.66 6.68
C SER A 76 14.93 0.18 6.00
N GLY A 77 15.18 0.56 4.73
CA GLY A 77 16.31 0.10 3.93
C GLY A 77 16.19 -1.36 3.47
N MET A 78 15.05 -2.01 3.69
CA MET A 78 14.86 -3.44 3.41
C MET A 78 14.64 -3.72 1.93
N ASP A 79 14.07 -2.75 1.22
CA ASP A 79 13.93 -2.75 -0.24
C ASP A 79 15.26 -3.02 -0.96
N SER A 80 16.38 -2.53 -0.41
CA SER A 80 17.71 -2.65 -1.00
C SER A 80 18.64 -3.61 -0.25
N SER A 81 18.28 -4.05 0.96
CA SER A 81 19.17 -4.81 1.86
C SER A 81 18.58 -6.15 2.35
N THR A 82 17.61 -6.71 1.63
CA THR A 82 17.07 -8.05 1.95
C THR A 82 17.99 -9.18 1.47
N TYR A 83 18.10 -10.25 2.27
CA TYR A 83 18.76 -11.49 1.85
C TYR A 83 18.05 -12.07 0.61
N ILE A 84 18.83 -12.46 -0.40
CA ILE A 84 18.31 -12.86 -1.71
C ILE A 84 17.75 -14.28 -1.63
N CYS A 85 16.43 -14.39 -1.59
CA CYS A 85 15.71 -15.54 -2.14
C CYS A 85 15.06 -15.09 -3.45
N ARG A 86 15.75 -15.31 -4.58
CA ARG A 86 15.42 -14.91 -5.97
C ARG A 86 15.09 -13.43 -6.23
N GLU A 87 14.17 -12.81 -5.48
CA GLU A 87 13.74 -11.42 -5.63
C GLU A 87 13.78 -10.63 -4.30
N GLY A 88 14.15 -11.28 -3.19
CA GLY A 88 14.22 -10.64 -1.88
C GLY A 88 12.84 -10.49 -1.25
N TRP A 89 12.66 -10.98 -0.03
CA TRP A 89 11.31 -11.09 0.57
C TRP A 89 10.63 -9.73 0.78
N ALA A 90 11.42 -8.66 0.97
CA ALA A 90 10.90 -7.31 1.15
C ALA A 90 10.30 -6.70 -0.14
N LYS A 91 10.52 -7.31 -1.31
CA LYS A 91 9.91 -6.92 -2.60
C LYS A 91 8.89 -7.93 -3.10
N ASN A 92 8.63 -8.97 -2.32
CA ASN A 92 7.73 -10.03 -2.70
C ASN A 92 6.28 -9.57 -2.45
N GLU A 93 5.52 -9.39 -3.52
CA GLU A 93 4.13 -8.89 -3.44
C GLU A 93 3.20 -9.78 -2.61
N GLU A 94 3.42 -11.11 -2.62
CA GLU A 94 2.64 -12.02 -1.78
C GLU A 94 2.82 -11.71 -0.28
N MET A 95 4.05 -11.40 0.16
CA MET A 95 4.32 -11.00 1.54
C MET A 95 3.73 -9.62 1.89
N VAL A 96 3.81 -8.66 0.95
CA VAL A 96 3.25 -7.31 1.12
C VAL A 96 1.73 -7.38 1.20
N ASP A 97 1.09 -8.12 0.31
CA ASP A 97 -0.36 -8.38 0.32
C ASP A 97 -0.79 -9.07 1.59
N TRP A 98 -0.09 -10.14 2.01
CA TRP A 98 -0.41 -10.83 3.24
C TRP A 98 -0.38 -9.86 4.42
N PHE A 99 0.66 -9.02 4.53
CA PHE A 99 0.74 -8.05 5.61
C PHE A 99 -0.37 -7.01 5.53
N ALA A 100 -0.64 -6.44 4.35
CA ALA A 100 -1.71 -5.46 4.14
C ALA A 100 -3.10 -6.02 4.47
N ILE A 101 -3.35 -7.30 4.19
CA ILE A 101 -4.63 -7.98 4.48
C ILE A 101 -4.73 -8.36 5.96
N GLN A 102 -3.67 -8.89 6.56
CA GLN A 102 -3.72 -9.44 7.92
C GLN A 102 -3.48 -8.40 9.01
N PHE A 103 -2.69 -7.35 8.76
CA PHE A 103 -2.28 -6.42 9.80
C PHE A 103 -3.45 -5.83 10.60
N PRO A 104 -4.56 -5.34 9.99
CA PRO A 104 -5.70 -4.85 10.78
C PRO A 104 -6.29 -5.93 11.71
N LYS A 105 -6.35 -7.19 11.26
CA LYS A 105 -6.88 -8.31 12.07
C LYS A 105 -5.94 -8.68 13.20
N ILE A 106 -4.64 -8.72 12.93
CA ILE A 106 -3.59 -8.98 13.91
C ILE A 106 -3.59 -7.89 14.97
N LEU A 107 -3.68 -6.62 14.54
CA LEU A 107 -3.76 -5.46 15.43
C LEU A 107 -4.94 -5.59 16.40
N GLU A 108 -6.13 -5.95 15.92
CA GLU A 108 -7.29 -6.19 16.79
C GLU A 108 -7.04 -7.31 17.81
N VAL A 109 -6.41 -8.41 17.40
CA VAL A 109 -6.05 -9.50 18.32
C VAL A 109 -5.04 -9.02 19.37
N PHE A 110 -4.03 -8.22 19.01
CA PHE A 110 -3.08 -7.64 19.95
C PHE A 110 -3.76 -6.70 20.96
N LYS A 111 -4.75 -5.91 20.53
CA LYS A 111 -5.53 -5.07 21.46
C LYS A 111 -6.25 -5.92 22.51
N VAL A 112 -6.89 -7.01 22.09
CA VAL A 112 -7.64 -7.92 22.98
C VAL A 112 -6.70 -8.65 23.94
N ALA A 113 -5.50 -9.00 23.48
CA ALA A 113 -4.49 -9.71 24.27
C ALA A 113 -3.67 -8.81 25.19
N ASP A 114 -3.88 -7.49 25.20
CA ASP A 114 -3.05 -6.50 25.90
C ASP A 114 -1.56 -6.59 25.50
N ALA A 115 -1.33 -6.70 24.19
CA ALA A 115 -0.02 -6.90 23.57
C ALA A 115 0.33 -5.81 22.52
N LEU A 116 -0.17 -4.59 22.73
CA LEU A 116 0.11 -3.41 21.90
C LEU A 116 1.28 -2.56 22.41
#